data_AF-A0A060BV60-F1
#
_entry.id   AF-A0A060BV60-F1
#
_cell.length_a   1.000
_cell.length_b   1.000
_cell.length_c   1.000
_cell.angle_alpha   90.00
_cell.angle_beta   90.00
_cell.angle_gamma   90.00
#
_symmetry.space_group_name_H-M   'P 1'
#
loop_
_entity.id
_entity.type
_entity.pdbx_description
1 polymer ?
#
loop_
_entity_poly.entity_id
_entity_poly.type
_entity_poly.pdbx_seq_one_letter_code
_entity_poly.pdbx_strand_id
1 'polypeptide(L)' 'MVGPARGDLFAGSGDIAGEIAGVVRAAADFHALVPRALT' A
#
# COMPACT_ATOMS: atom_id res chain seq x y z
N MET A 1 9.80 0.08 6.05
CA MET A 1 9.64 -0.46 4.69
C MET A 1 10.96 -0.39 3.94
N VAL A 2 11.51 -1.53 3.49
CA VAL A 2 12.71 -1.53 2.64
C VAL A 2 12.46 -2.56 1.51
N GLY A 3 12.28 -2.07 0.28
CA GLY A 3 12.01 -2.87 -0.93
C GLY A 3 11.10 -2.15 -1.93
N PRO A 4 11.34 -2.24 -3.26
CA PRO A 4 10.66 -1.43 -4.28
C PRO A 4 9.17 -1.79 -4.52
N ALA A 5 8.71 -2.94 -4.03
CA ALA A 5 7.34 -3.43 -4.20
C ALA A 5 6.73 -3.85 -2.84
N ARG A 6 6.81 -2.94 -1.86
CA ARG A 6 6.14 -3.12 -0.56
C ARG A 6 5.38 -1.86 -0.22
N GLY A 7 4.06 -1.98 -0.08
CA GLY A 7 3.13 -0.93 0.33
C GLY A 7 2.47 -1.30 1.65
N ASP A 8 2.16 -0.29 2.45
CA ASP A 8 1.36 -0.42 3.66
C ASP A 8 -0.03 0.10 3.27
N LEU A 9 -1.06 -0.71 3.53
CA LEU A 9 -2.43 -0.33 3.25
C LEU A 9 -2.98 0.49 4.42
N PHE A 10 -3.30 1.76 4.17
CA PHE A 10 -4.06 2.56 5.13
C PHE A 10 -5.55 2.21 5.01
N ALA A 11 -6.08 1.48 6.00
CA ALA A 11 -7.47 1.05 6.03
C ALA A 11 -8.41 2.08 6.71
N GLY A 12 -7.90 3.16 7.30
CA GLY A 12 -8.67 4.15 8.06
C GLY A 12 -8.06 4.45 9.44
N SER A 13 -8.83 5.09 10.33
CA SER A 13 -8.45 5.37 11.72
C SER A 13 -9.45 4.77 12.72
N GLY A 14 -8.98 4.45 13.94
CA GLY A 14 -9.75 3.76 14.99
C GLY A 14 -9.49 2.25 15.04
N ASP A 15 -9.98 1.59 16.09
CA ASP A 15 -9.63 0.19 16.42
C ASP A 15 -9.94 -0.80 15.28
N ILE A 16 -11.09 -0.61 14.63
CA ILE A 16 -11.54 -1.44 13.49
C ILE A 16 -10.57 -1.34 12.30
N ALA A 17 -9.99 -0.16 12.07
CA ALA A 17 -9.03 0.03 10.99
C ALA A 17 -7.70 -0.71 11.28
N GLY A 18 -7.30 -0.79 12.56
CA GLY A 18 -6.13 -1.56 12.99
C GLY A 18 -6.30 -3.06 12.81
N GLU A 19 -7.49 -3.60 13.10
CA GLU A 19 -7.81 -5.01 12.89
C GLU A 19 -7.75 -5.39 11.40
N ILE A 20 -8.29 -4.54 10.53
CA ILE A 20 -8.28 -4.77 9.08
C ILE A 20 -6.85 -4.63 8.52
N ALA A 21 -6.10 -3.61 8.93
CA ALA A 21 -4.73 -3.42 8.45
C ALA A 21 -3.76 -4.52 8.94
N GLY A 22 -3.97 -5.05 10.15
CA GLY A 22 -3.11 -6.06 10.76
C GLY A 22 -3.14 -7.44 10.07
N VAL A 23 -4.23 -7.75 9.36
CA VAL A 23 -4.40 -9.04 8.67
C VAL A 23 -4.02 -9.00 7.18
N VAL A 24 -3.74 -7.82 6.63
CA VAL A 24 -3.43 -7.65 5.20
C VAL A 24 -1.99 -8.11 4.92
N ARG A 25 -1.88 -9.37 4.49
CA ARG A 25 -0.63 -9.97 3.97
C ARG A 25 -0.92 -10.75 2.70
N ALA A 26 -1.22 -10.03 1.62
CA ALA A 26 -1.53 -10.60 0.31
C ALA A 26 -0.44 -10.28 -0.72
N ALA A 27 -0.30 -11.13 -1.74
CA ALA A 27 0.48 -10.78 -2.92
C ALA A 27 -0.23 -9.63 -3.66
N ALA A 28 0.54 -8.64 -4.11
CA ALA A 28 0.03 -7.47 -4.80
C ALA A 28 0.99 -7.06 -5.93
N ASP A 29 0.41 -6.67 -7.05
CA ASP A 29 1.13 -6.07 -8.17
C ASP A 29 1.15 -4.56 -8.00
N PHE A 30 2.35 -3.96 -8.05
CA PHE A 30 2.54 -2.53 -7.91
C PHE A 30 2.71 -1.87 -9.28
N HIS A 31 1.76 -1.01 -9.66
CA HIS A 31 1.85 -0.19 -10.88
C HIS A 31 2.02 1.29 -10.49
N ALA A 32 3.16 1.86 -10.85
CA ALA A 32 3.40 3.30 -10.67
C ALA A 32 2.93 4.06 -11.91
N LEU A 33 2.03 5.03 -11.71
CA LEU A 33 1.63 5.97 -12.76
C LEU A 33 2.54 7.20 -12.69
N VAL A 34 3.32 7.43 -13.75
CA VAL A 34 4.18 8.61 -13.87
C VAL A 34 3.56 9.66 -14.79
N PRO A 35 3.80 10.96 -14.55
CA PRO A 35 3.38 12.00 -15.49
C PRO A 35 3.93 11.74 -16.89
N ARG A 36 3.10 11.93 -17.92
CA ARG A 36 3.47 11.69 -19.32
C ARG A 36 4.63 12.55 -19.81
N ALA A 37 4.81 13.72 -19.22
CA ALA A 37 5.90 14.65 -19.51
C ALA A 37 7.05 14.43 -18.52
N LEU A 38 7.56 13.20 -18.44
CA LEU A 38 8.77 12.89 -17.69
C LEU A 38 9.99 13.15 -18.60
N THR A 39 10.19 14.40 -18.97
CA THR A 39 11.34 14.86 -19.76
C THR A 39 12.14 15.85 -18.96
#